data_AF-X1IQE9-F1
#
_entry.id   AF-X1IQE9-F1
#
_cell.length_a   1.000
_cell.length_b   1.000
_cell.length_c   1.000
_cell.angle_alpha   90.00
_cell.angle_beta   90.00
_cell.angle_gamma   90.00
#
_symmetry.space_group_name_H-M   'P 1'
#
loop_
_entity.id
_entity.type
_entity.pdbx_description
1 polymer ?
#
loop_
_entity_poly.entity_id
_entity_poly.type
_entity_poly.pdbx_seq_one_letter_code
_entity_poly.pdbx_strand_id
1 'polypeptide(L)' 'MPELTERQTEQLDEVDNACHDLLCKLAGKNVDWDMEHIGEIAEVVEDIICNKLGLMTEMEFRPYIEG' A
#
# COMPACT_ATOMS: atom_id res chain seq x y z
N MET A 1 -17.09 -16.52 2.70
CA MET A 1 -15.65 -16.45 2.43
C MET A 1 -15.07 -15.48 3.45
N PRO A 2 -13.83 -15.64 3.90
CA PRO A 2 -13.21 -14.58 4.67
C PRO A 2 -13.19 -13.30 3.82
N GLU A 3 -13.48 -12.16 4.45
CA GLU A 3 -13.53 -10.84 3.83
C GLU A 3 -12.78 -9.88 4.75
N LEU A 4 -12.16 -8.86 4.18
CA LEU A 4 -11.56 -7.78 4.96
C LEU A 4 -12.66 -6.99 5.66
N THR A 5 -12.38 -6.54 6.89
CA THR A 5 -13.23 -5.58 7.57
C THR A 5 -13.22 -4.24 6.85
N GLU A 6 -14.25 -3.42 7.04
CA GLU A 6 -14.31 -2.05 6.46
C GLU A 6 -13.03 -1.26 6.74
N ARG A 7 -12.56 -1.30 8.00
CA ARG A 7 -11.30 -0.66 8.41
C ARG A 7 -10.08 -1.17 7.66
N GLN A 8 -10.03 -2.46 7.34
CA GLN A 8 -8.91 -3.03 6.59
C GLN A 8 -8.95 -2.62 5.12
N THR A 9 -10.15 -2.50 4.54
CA THR A 9 -10.32 -1.94 3.19
C THR A 9 -9.90 -0.48 3.15
N GLU A 10 -10.32 0.33 4.13
CA GLU A 10 -9.88 1.72 4.26
C GLU A 10 -8.35 1.84 4.37
N GLN A 11 -7.72 0.92 5.13
CA GLN A 11 -6.26 0.89 5.25
C GLN A 11 -5.58 0.58 3.91
N LEU A 12 -6.14 -0.32 3.09
CA LEU A 12 -5.61 -0.59 1.75
C LEU A 12 -5.72 0.65 0.87
N ASP A 13 -6.88 1.31 0.88
CA ASP A 13 -7.09 2.55 0.12
C ASP A 13 -6.11 3.64 0.56
N GLU A 14 -5.84 3.77 1.86
CA GLU A 14 -4.85 4.73 2.38
C GLU A 14 -3.44 4.47 1.86
N VAL A 15 -3.01 3.20 1.83
CA VAL A 15 -1.68 2.81 1.30
C VAL A 15 -1.60 3.05 -0.20
N ASP A 16 -2.62 2.63 -0.96
CA ASP A 16 -2.65 2.78 -2.41
C ASP A 16 -2.65 4.27 -2.80
N ASN A 17 -3.43 5.10 -2.11
CA ASN A 17 -3.44 6.55 -2.29
C ASN A 17 -2.07 7.17 -1.96
N ALA A 18 -1.42 6.78 -0.86
CA ALA A 18 -0.11 7.31 -0.49
C ALA A 18 0.97 6.94 -1.53
N CYS A 19 0.91 5.73 -2.09
CA CYS A 19 1.81 5.28 -3.15
C CYS A 19 1.57 6.05 -4.47
N HIS A 20 0.31 6.29 -4.83
CA HIS A 20 -0.06 7.11 -5.99
C HIS A 20 0.40 8.58 -5.83
N ASP A 21 0.22 9.15 -4.64
CA ASP A 21 0.69 10.50 -4.33
C ASP A 21 2.21 10.61 -4.41
N LEU A 22 2.94 9.58 -3.96
CA LEU A 22 4.39 9.51 -4.09
C LEU A 22 4.81 9.50 -5.58
N LEU A 23 4.14 8.71 -6.42
CA LEU A 23 4.36 8.68 -7.87
C LEU A 23 4.16 10.05 -8.49
N CYS A 24 3.01 10.68 -8.24
CA CYS A 24 2.69 12.00 -8.79
C CYS A 24 3.73 13.05 -8.36
N LYS A 25 4.13 13.01 -7.09
CA LYS A 25 5.12 13.93 -6.53
C LYS A 25 6.50 13.76 -7.16
N LEU A 26 6.96 12.53 -7.34
CA LEU A 26 8.27 12.24 -7.95
C LEU A 26 8.28 12.49 -9.46
N ALA A 27 7.18 12.22 -10.15
CA ALA A 27 7.03 12.49 -11.57
C ALA A 27 6.88 13.99 -11.89
N GLY A 28 6.55 14.82 -10.89
CA GLY A 28 6.28 16.24 -11.06
C GLY A 28 5.02 16.54 -11.89
N LYS A 29 4.12 15.56 -12.01
CA LYS A 29 2.86 15.63 -12.75
C LYS A 29 1.89 14.58 -12.21
N ASN A 30 0.60 14.76 -12.52
CA ASN A 30 -0.38 13.73 -12.23
C ASN A 30 -0.12 12.51 -13.11
N VAL A 31 -0.01 11.35 -12.47
CA VAL A 31 0.10 10.03 -13.11
C VAL A 31 -1.28 9.39 -13.07
N ASP A 32 -1.65 8.67 -14.12
CA ASP A 32 -2.91 7.93 -14.14
C ASP A 32 -2.91 6.85 -13.05
N TRP A 33 -4.09 6.57 -12.50
CA TRP A 33 -4.23 5.52 -11.48
C TRP A 33 -4.01 4.14 -12.13
N ASP A 34 -2.96 3.45 -11.69
CA ASP A 34 -2.58 2.13 -12.17
C ASP A 34 -2.25 1.21 -11.00
N MET A 35 -3.08 0.19 -10.80
CA MET A 35 -2.97 -0.74 -9.67
C MET A 35 -1.68 -1.56 -9.69
N GLU A 36 -1.10 -1.82 -10.87
CA GLU A 36 0.14 -2.59 -10.99
C GLU A 36 1.31 -1.74 -10.48
N HIS A 37 1.44 -0.50 -10.97
CA HIS A 37 2.50 0.41 -10.53
C HIS A 37 2.36 0.82 -9.05
N ILE A 38 1.12 1.03 -8.58
CA ILE A 38 0.84 1.32 -7.17
C ILE A 38 1.26 0.12 -6.29
N GLY A 39 0.92 -1.09 -6.72
CA GLY A 39 1.30 -2.33 -6.05
C GLY A 39 2.82 -2.52 -5.94
N GLU A 40 3.56 -2.31 -7.04
CA GLU A 40 5.03 -2.40 -7.04
C GLU A 40 5.68 -1.46 -6.02
N ILE A 41 5.16 -0.24 -5.88
CA ILE A 41 5.65 0.73 -4.90
C ILE A 41 5.27 0.33 -3.49
N ALA A 42 4.03 -0.11 -3.30
CA ALA A 42 3.57 -0.59 -2.00
C ALA A 42 4.48 -1.73 -1.49
N GLU A 43 4.86 -2.69 -2.33
CA GLU A 43 5.79 -3.78 -1.97
C GLU A 43 7.17 -3.27 -1.55
N VAL A 44 7.74 -2.30 -2.27
CA VAL A 44 9.04 -1.71 -1.92
C VAL A 44 8.95 -0.95 -0.58
N VAL A 45 7.87 -0.21 -0.36
CA VAL A 45 7.63 0.54 0.88
C VAL A 45 7.38 -0.41 2.04
N GLU A 46 6.62 -1.48 1.84
CA GLU A 46 6.35 -2.54 2.81
C GLU A 46 7.65 -3.17 3.30
N ASP A 47 8.55 -3.59 2.40
CA ASP A 47 9.84 -4.17 2.78
C ASP A 47 10.68 -3.20 3.63
N ILE A 48 10.63 -1.90 3.33
CA ILE A 48 11.33 -0.90 4.14
C ILE A 48 10.69 -0.75 5.52
N ILE A 49 9.38 -0.55 5.59
CA ILE A 49 8.67 -0.25 6.83
C ILE A 49 8.61 -1.49 7.74
N CYS A 50 8.24 -2.64 7.18
CA CYS A 50 8.01 -3.88 7.91
C CYS A 50 9.32 -4.63 8.16
N ASN A 51 10.13 -4.90 7.12
CA ASN A 51 11.29 -5.79 7.26
C ASN A 51 12.56 -5.05 7.70
N LYS A 52 12.86 -3.89 7.09
CA LYS A 52 14.11 -3.16 7.39
C LYS A 52 14.01 -2.31 8.65
N LEU A 53 12.90 -1.61 8.85
CA LEU A 53 12.71 -0.71 9.99
C LEU A 53 11.92 -1.35 11.14
N GLY A 54 11.12 -2.39 10.88
CA GLY A 54 10.32 -3.07 11.91
C GLY A 54 9.31 -2.16 12.61
N LEU A 55 8.75 -1.18 11.87
CA LEU A 55 7.84 -0.18 12.45
C LEU A 55 6.41 -0.69 12.62
N MET A 56 6.01 -1.63 11.77
CA MET A 56 4.71 -2.31 11.83
C MET A 56 4.78 -3.65 11.10
N THR A 57 3.75 -4.46 11.26
CA THR A 57 3.59 -5.75 10.56
C THR A 57 3.02 -5.58 9.16
N GLU A 58 3.22 -6.58 8.30
CA GLU A 58 2.61 -6.63 6.96
C GLU A 58 1.08 -6.47 7.02
N MET A 59 0.41 -7.13 7.98
CA MET A 59 -1.03 -7.03 8.20
C MET A 59 -1.50 -5.65 8.68
N GLU A 60 -0.64 -4.87 9.35
CA GLU A 60 -0.93 -3.49 9.74
C GLU A 60 -0.70 -2.52 8.57
N PHE A 61 0.28 -2.81 7.71
CA PHE A 61 0.57 -2.01 6.53
C PHE A 61 -0.46 -2.27 5.42
N ARG A 62 -0.54 -3.50 4.92
CA ARG A 62 -1.38 -3.91 3.80
C ARG A 62 -2.17 -5.16 4.17
N PRO A 63 -3.36 -5.01 4.80
CA PRO A 63 -4.16 -6.13 5.25
C PRO A 63 -4.51 -7.10 4.11
N TYR A 64 -4.37 -8.39 4.35
CA TYR A 64 -4.75 -9.44 3.42
C TYR A 64 -5.61 -10.52 4.08
N ILE A 65 -6.26 -11.31 3.24
CA ILE A 65 -7.02 -12.48 3.68
C ILE A 65 -6.06 -13.67 3.63
N GLU A 66 -5.74 -14.26 4.78
CA GLU A 66 -5.04 -15.55 4.82
C GLU A 66 -5.90 -16.62 4.15
N GLY A 67 -5.36 -17.22 3.09
CA GLY A 67 -5.99 -18.30 2.32
C GLY A 67 -5.50 -19.68 2.73
#